data_AF-M7ZWW4-F1
#
_entry.id   AF-M7ZWW4-F1
#
_cell.length_a   1.000
_cell.length_b   1.000
_cell.length_c   1.000
_cell.angle_alpha   90.00
_cell.angle_beta   90.00
_cell.angle_gamma   90.00
#
_symmetry.space_group_name_H-M   'P 1'
#
loop_
_entity.id
_entity.type
_entity.pdbx_description
1 polymer ?
#
loop_
_entity_poly.entity_id
_entity_poly.type
_entity_poly.pdbx_seq_one_letter_code
_entity_poly.pdbx_strand_id
1 'polypeptide(L)'
;MELVVFTTPAELNGLDFAIQKAFDMSLKPALLAFLRNPPLSLSLLQDSDLSVSRLPDLQKRRRDDPVASGILYVRDLSFLRPSNRTGDDEAEKMTPEQEEKKYSQWRSSLVEKLDGIELNLKGVMYRMSAEIPASDDFMAMKKSWEDFYASELFSTSMGWFLY
;
A
#
# COMPACT_ATOMS: atom_id res chain seq x y z
N MET A 1 6.30 -3.20 -3.72
CA MET A 1 5.23 -2.46 -3.04
C MET A 1 4.60 -3.39 -2.07
N GLU A 2 4.75 -3.09 -0.80
CA GLU A 2 3.90 -3.56 0.26
C GLU A 2 2.80 -2.50 0.46
N LEU A 3 1.57 -2.95 0.64
CA LEU A 3 0.39 -2.10 0.78
C LEU A 3 -0.37 -2.63 1.98
N VAL A 4 -0.33 -1.89 3.08
CA VAL A 4 -0.94 -2.31 4.33
C VAL A 4 -2.41 -1.94 4.32
N VAL A 5 -3.26 -2.96 4.20
CA VAL A 5 -4.73 -2.82 4.21
C VAL A 5 -5.23 -2.95 5.63
N PHE A 6 -5.66 -1.84 6.23
CA PHE A 6 -6.36 -1.81 7.51
C PHE A 6 -7.85 -1.97 7.27
N THR A 7 -8.54 -2.83 8.02
CA THR A 7 -10.00 -2.86 7.98
C THR A 7 -10.57 -2.51 9.35
N THR A 8 -11.48 -1.54 9.42
CA THR A 8 -12.24 -1.21 10.64
C THR A 8 -13.71 -1.59 10.43
N PRO A 9 -14.31 -2.43 11.30
CA PRO A 9 -15.74 -2.69 11.22
C PRO A 9 -16.53 -1.47 11.69
N ALA A 10 -17.46 -0.97 10.86
CA ALA A 10 -18.23 0.24 11.15
C ALA A 10 -19.23 0.05 12.32
N GLU A 11 -19.68 -1.19 12.55
CA GLU A 11 -20.66 -1.53 13.59
C GLU A 11 -20.28 -2.85 14.28
N LEU A 12 -20.02 -2.80 15.58
CA LEU A 12 -19.79 -3.98 16.43
C LEU A 12 -20.89 -4.05 17.48
N ASN A 13 -22.00 -4.70 17.13
CA ASN A 13 -22.97 -5.16 18.12
C ASN A 13 -22.92 -6.69 18.16
N GLY A 14 -22.20 -7.25 19.14
CA GLY A 14 -22.46 -8.59 19.71
C GLY A 14 -22.32 -9.85 18.83
N LEU A 15 -21.64 -9.81 17.68
CA LEU A 15 -21.57 -10.95 16.74
C LEU A 15 -20.15 -11.40 16.38
N ASP A 16 -19.25 -11.47 17.37
CA ASP A 16 -17.83 -11.79 17.19
C ASP A 16 -17.56 -13.06 16.35
N PHE A 17 -18.30 -14.14 16.54
CA PHE A 17 -18.03 -15.42 15.85
C PHE A 17 -18.43 -15.42 14.36
N ALA A 18 -19.58 -14.84 14.02
CA ALA A 18 -20.04 -14.78 12.63
C ALA A 18 -19.22 -13.77 11.83
N ILE A 19 -18.84 -12.65 12.45
CA ILE A 19 -17.92 -11.66 11.91
C ILE A 19 -16.55 -12.31 11.63
N GLN A 20 -16.04 -13.11 12.57
CA GLN A 20 -14.77 -13.84 12.41
C GLN A 20 -14.78 -14.78 11.21
N LYS A 21 -15.83 -15.61 11.08
CA LYS A 21 -15.96 -16.58 9.98
C LYS A 21 -16.26 -15.91 8.64
N ALA A 22 -16.95 -14.77 8.65
CA ALA A 22 -17.19 -13.97 7.46
C ALA A 22 -15.87 -13.41 6.93
N PHE A 23 -15.09 -12.79 7.81
CA PHE A 23 -13.78 -12.22 7.50
C PHE A 23 -12.86 -13.27 6.84
N ASP A 24 -12.66 -14.41 7.49
CA ASP A 24 -11.72 -15.44 7.02
C ASP A 24 -12.07 -16.00 5.63
N MET A 25 -13.38 -16.13 5.34
CA MET A 25 -13.83 -16.79 4.12
C MET A 25 -14.09 -15.83 2.95
N SER A 26 -14.24 -14.52 3.19
CA SER A 26 -14.72 -13.59 2.15
C SER A 26 -13.90 -12.33 1.94
N LEU A 27 -13.06 -11.90 2.89
CA LEU A 27 -12.30 -10.65 2.71
C LEU A 27 -11.30 -10.75 1.55
N LYS A 28 -10.40 -11.73 1.58
CA LYS A 28 -9.35 -11.88 0.56
C LYS A 28 -9.94 -12.05 -0.86
N PRO A 29 -10.95 -12.91 -1.09
CA PRO A 29 -11.60 -13.00 -2.40
C PRO A 29 -12.28 -11.69 -2.84
N ALA A 30 -12.97 -11.00 -1.94
CA ALA A 30 -13.64 -9.73 -2.26
C ALA A 30 -12.63 -8.64 -2.62
N LEU A 31 -11.54 -8.53 -1.85
CA LEU A 31 -10.45 -7.60 -2.15
C LEU A 31 -9.79 -7.92 -3.50
N LEU A 32 -9.47 -9.17 -3.77
CA LEU A 32 -8.89 -9.57 -5.07
C LEU A 32 -9.83 -9.24 -6.23
N ALA A 33 -11.13 -9.51 -6.07
CA ALA A 33 -12.13 -9.15 -7.08
C ALA A 33 -12.18 -7.63 -7.28
N PHE A 34 -12.12 -6.84 -6.22
CA PHE A 34 -12.08 -5.38 -6.31
C PHE A 34 -10.81 -4.88 -7.02
N LEU A 35 -9.63 -5.37 -6.63
CA LEU A 35 -8.33 -4.96 -7.19
C LEU A 35 -8.19 -5.30 -8.68
N ARG A 36 -8.71 -6.46 -9.11
CA ARG A 36 -8.64 -6.92 -10.51
C ARG A 36 -9.56 -6.11 -11.44
N ASN A 37 -10.66 -5.57 -10.93
CA ASN A 37 -11.66 -4.85 -11.72
C ASN A 37 -11.42 -3.34 -11.74
N PRO A 38 -12.05 -2.57 -12.66
CA PRO A 38 -12.04 -1.12 -12.62
C PRO A 38 -12.52 -0.62 -11.24
N PRO A 39 -11.88 0.42 -10.65
CA PRO A 39 -11.00 1.42 -11.29
C PRO A 39 -9.49 1.14 -11.17
N LEU A 40 -9.09 -0.05 -10.68
CA LEU A 40 -7.69 -0.40 -10.42
C LEU A 40 -7.09 -1.29 -11.52
N SER A 41 -7.90 -2.14 -12.14
CA SER A 41 -7.54 -2.92 -13.34
C SER A 41 -6.25 -3.73 -13.20
N LEU A 42 -5.97 -4.24 -11.99
CA LEU A 42 -4.80 -5.10 -11.72
C LEU A 42 -5.10 -6.56 -12.09
N SER A 43 -5.48 -6.80 -13.35
CA SER A 43 -6.04 -8.09 -13.82
C SER A 43 -5.09 -9.28 -13.67
N LEU A 44 -3.78 -9.03 -13.60
CA LEU A 44 -2.74 -10.05 -13.51
C LEU A 44 -2.39 -10.47 -12.07
N LEU A 45 -3.03 -9.88 -11.06
CA LEU A 45 -2.82 -10.26 -9.66
C LEU A 45 -3.18 -11.72 -9.44
N GLN A 46 -2.25 -12.48 -8.86
CA GLN A 46 -2.48 -13.83 -8.40
C GLN A 46 -2.97 -13.83 -6.95
N ASP A 47 -3.53 -14.95 -6.49
CA ASP A 47 -4.00 -15.05 -5.10
C ASP A 47 -2.83 -15.00 -4.09
N SER A 48 -1.61 -15.34 -4.52
CA SER A 48 -0.37 -15.23 -3.74
C SER A 48 0.14 -13.80 -3.61
N ASP A 49 -0.32 -12.88 -4.48
CA ASP A 49 0.10 -11.48 -4.47
C ASP A 49 -0.65 -10.66 -3.39
N LEU A 50 -1.69 -11.22 -2.78
CA LEU A 50 -2.37 -10.60 -1.65
C LEU A 50 -2.24 -11.48 -0.40
N SER A 51 -1.51 -11.00 0.59
CA SER A 51 -1.52 -11.54 1.95
C SER A 51 -2.49 -10.72 2.80
N VAL A 52 -3.38 -11.36 3.56
CA VAL A 52 -4.22 -10.68 4.55
C VAL A 52 -4.25 -11.54 5.79
N SER A 53 -3.98 -10.93 6.93
CA SER A 53 -3.92 -11.58 8.22
C SER A 53 -4.69 -10.77 9.25
N ARG A 54 -5.28 -11.48 10.22
CA ARG A 54 -5.93 -10.84 11.35
C ARG A 54 -4.89 -10.34 12.32
N LEU A 55 -5.15 -9.18 12.92
CA LEU A 55 -4.33 -8.70 14.01
C LEU A 55 -4.69 -9.46 15.30
N PRO A 56 -3.70 -9.80 16.14
CA PRO A 56 -3.95 -10.43 17.43
C PRO A 56 -4.67 -9.46 18.39
N ASP A 57 -5.21 -10.00 19.49
CA ASP A 57 -5.75 -9.22 20.61
C ASP A 57 -6.92 -8.25 20.26
N LEU A 58 -7.87 -8.71 19.44
CA LEU A 58 -9.07 -7.94 19.08
C LEU A 58 -9.91 -7.46 20.27
N GLN A 59 -9.76 -8.08 21.45
CA GLN A 59 -10.47 -7.72 22.68
C GLN A 59 -9.87 -6.50 23.40
N LYS A 60 -8.61 -6.16 23.12
CA LYS A 60 -7.89 -5.03 23.74
C LYS A 60 -7.82 -3.79 22.84
N ARG A 61 -8.39 -3.88 21.64
CA ARG A 61 -8.29 -2.85 20.61
C ARG A 61 -9.24 -1.69 20.90
N ARG A 62 -8.86 -0.49 20.47
CA ARG A 62 -9.78 0.65 20.39
C ARG A 62 -10.75 0.44 19.22
N ARG A 63 -11.91 1.10 19.25
CA ARG A 63 -12.93 0.97 18.20
C ARG A 63 -12.36 1.22 16.80
N ASP A 64 -11.47 2.19 16.69
CA ASP A 64 -10.88 2.63 15.42
C ASP A 64 -9.62 1.84 15.04
N ASP A 65 -9.15 0.93 15.90
CA ASP A 65 -8.00 0.10 15.59
C ASP A 65 -8.38 -0.96 14.54
N PRO A 66 -7.49 -1.23 13.59
CA PRO A 66 -7.71 -2.23 12.55
C PRO A 66 -7.95 -3.63 13.13
N VAL A 67 -8.81 -4.43 12.48
CA VAL A 67 -8.97 -5.86 12.80
C VAL A 67 -8.05 -6.75 11.99
N ALA A 68 -7.45 -6.20 10.94
CA ALA A 68 -6.62 -6.93 10.00
C ALA A 68 -5.60 -6.02 9.34
N SER A 69 -4.53 -6.65 8.89
CA SER A 69 -3.50 -6.05 8.05
C SER A 69 -3.25 -6.96 6.85
N GLY A 70 -2.78 -6.39 5.75
CA GLY A 70 -2.45 -7.14 4.56
C GLY A 70 -1.24 -6.58 3.85
N ILE A 71 -0.79 -7.29 2.82
CA ILE A 71 0.29 -6.86 1.94
C ILE A 71 -0.15 -7.18 0.51
N LEU A 72 -0.20 -6.17 -0.35
CA LEU A 72 -0.41 -6.34 -1.79
C LEU A 72 0.90 -6.21 -2.56
N TYR A 73 1.34 -7.29 -3.20
CA TYR A 73 2.50 -7.34 -4.08
C TYR A 73 2.09 -7.09 -5.54
N VAL A 74 2.44 -5.93 -6.09
CA VAL A 74 2.27 -5.67 -7.53
C VAL A 74 3.60 -5.90 -8.24
N ARG A 75 3.67 -6.99 -9.03
CA ARG A 75 4.90 -7.45 -9.71
C ARG A 75 4.99 -6.99 -11.16
N ASP A 76 3.87 -7.02 -11.88
CA ASP A 76 3.82 -6.53 -13.25
C ASP A 76 3.48 -5.05 -13.25
N LEU A 77 4.40 -4.22 -13.74
CA LEU A 77 4.26 -2.78 -13.90
C LEU A 77 4.40 -2.36 -15.37
N SER A 78 4.34 -3.32 -16.30
CA SER A 78 4.48 -3.08 -17.74
C SER A 78 3.42 -2.11 -18.27
N PHE A 79 2.25 -2.04 -17.63
CA PHE A 79 1.18 -1.09 -17.97
C PHE A 79 1.55 0.38 -17.72
N LEU A 80 2.62 0.67 -16.97
CA LEU A 80 3.14 2.03 -16.78
C LEU A 80 4.05 2.47 -17.94
N ARG A 81 4.53 1.52 -18.74
CA ARG A 81 5.36 1.81 -19.90
C ARG A 81 4.50 2.35 -21.04
N PRO A 82 5.05 3.21 -21.91
CA PRO A 82 4.31 3.74 -23.04
C PRO A 82 3.95 2.57 -23.97
N SER A 83 2.72 2.55 -24.49
CA SER A 83 2.36 1.53 -25.46
C SER A 83 2.92 1.90 -26.84
N ASN A 84 3.68 1.01 -27.47
CA ASN A 84 4.22 1.14 -28.83
C ASN A 84 3.13 1.10 -29.94
N ARG A 85 1.90 1.56 -29.67
CA ARG A 85 0.74 1.36 -30.55
C ARG A 85 0.63 2.38 -31.68
N THR A 86 1.50 3.38 -31.73
CA THR A 86 1.58 4.30 -32.87
C THR A 86 2.88 3.98 -33.59
N GLY A 87 2.76 3.34 -34.76
CA GLY A 87 3.88 2.77 -35.51
C GLY A 87 4.74 3.80 -36.25
N ASP A 88 5.27 4.78 -35.52
CA ASP A 88 6.42 5.57 -35.98
C ASP A 88 7.56 5.41 -34.97
N ASP A 89 8.76 5.36 -35.53
CA ASP A 89 10.03 4.91 -34.98
C ASP A 89 10.43 5.48 -33.61
N GLU A 90 11.23 4.69 -32.87
CA GLU A 90 11.93 5.07 -31.64
C GLU A 90 11.01 5.52 -30.50
N ALA A 91 10.27 4.59 -29.89
CA ALA A 91 9.75 4.82 -28.55
C ALA A 91 10.93 5.09 -27.61
N GLU A 92 11.24 6.36 -27.36
CA GLU A 92 12.30 6.77 -26.43
C GLU A 92 12.10 6.00 -25.14
N LYS A 93 13.02 5.07 -24.90
CA LYS A 93 13.05 4.27 -23.69
C LYS A 93 13.12 5.26 -22.54
N MET A 94 12.12 5.27 -21.67
CA MET A 94 12.09 6.18 -20.53
C MET A 94 13.40 6.11 -19.77
N THR A 95 13.89 7.27 -19.34
CA THR A 95 15.05 7.30 -18.45
C THR A 95 14.65 6.68 -17.11
N PRO A 96 15.61 6.12 -16.35
CA PRO A 96 15.33 5.54 -15.02
C PRO A 96 14.56 6.51 -14.10
N GLU A 97 14.86 7.82 -14.16
CA GLU A 97 14.21 8.85 -13.35
C GLU A 97 12.74 9.06 -13.76
N GLN A 98 12.43 8.96 -15.05
CA GLN A 98 11.05 9.06 -15.54
C GLN A 98 10.22 7.84 -15.13
N GLU A 99 10.80 6.63 -15.18
CA GLU A 99 10.15 5.41 -14.71
C GLU A 99 9.88 5.47 -13.20
N GLU A 100 10.87 5.90 -12.40
CA GLU A 100 10.72 6.06 -10.95
C GLU A 100 9.62 7.06 -10.60
N LYS A 101 9.59 8.21 -11.28
CA LYS A 101 8.55 9.23 -11.08
C LYS A 101 7.16 8.70 -11.41
N LYS A 102 7.00 7.99 -12.53
CA LYS A 102 5.70 7.38 -12.90
C LYS A 102 5.28 6.31 -11.89
N TYR A 103 6.22 5.50 -11.43
CA TYR A 103 5.97 4.48 -10.43
C TYR A 103 5.48 5.10 -9.12
N SER A 104 6.17 6.12 -8.62
CA SER A 104 5.78 6.86 -7.41
C SER A 104 4.38 7.49 -7.55
N GLN A 105 4.10 8.14 -8.68
CA GLN A 105 2.78 8.74 -8.94
C GLN A 105 1.67 7.70 -9.01
N TRP A 106 1.88 6.61 -9.75
CA TRP A 106 0.91 5.52 -9.83
C TRP A 106 0.65 4.92 -8.46
N ARG A 107 1.70 4.75 -7.65
CA ARG A 107 1.62 4.20 -6.30
C ARG A 107 0.78 5.07 -5.38
N SER A 108 1.03 6.37 -5.36
CA SER A 108 0.23 7.32 -4.57
C SER A 108 -1.23 7.29 -5.01
N SER A 109 -1.49 7.29 -6.32
CA SER A 109 -2.85 7.17 -6.85
C SER A 109 -3.53 5.86 -6.46
N LEU A 110 -2.79 4.75 -6.40
CA LEU A 110 -3.33 3.47 -5.94
C LEU A 110 -3.75 3.55 -4.47
N VAL A 111 -2.93 4.15 -3.60
CA VAL A 111 -3.27 4.35 -2.19
C VAL A 111 -4.48 5.26 -2.03
N GLU A 112 -4.52 6.39 -2.73
CA GLU A 112 -5.69 7.30 -2.72
C GLU A 112 -6.98 6.61 -3.15
N LYS A 113 -6.92 5.70 -4.14
CA LYS A 113 -8.08 4.93 -4.58
C LYS A 113 -8.51 3.87 -3.57
N LEU A 114 -7.57 3.32 -2.80
CA LEU A 114 -7.82 2.25 -1.84
C LEU A 114 -8.26 2.78 -0.47
N ASP A 115 -7.76 3.94 -0.08
CA ASP A 115 -8.08 4.55 1.20
C ASP A 115 -9.54 4.99 1.26
N GLY A 116 -10.21 4.64 2.36
CA GLY A 116 -11.60 5.00 2.59
C GLY A 116 -12.64 4.14 1.87
N ILE A 117 -12.25 3.11 1.11
CA ILE A 117 -13.23 2.18 0.53
C ILE A 117 -14.00 1.45 1.62
N GLU A 118 -15.31 1.40 1.49
CA GLU A 118 -16.17 0.58 2.34
C GLU A 118 -16.54 -0.73 1.65
N LEU A 119 -16.32 -1.84 2.34
CA LEU A 119 -16.57 -3.21 1.88
C LEU A 119 -17.63 -3.86 2.76
N ASN A 120 -18.75 -4.28 2.15
CA ASN A 120 -19.74 -5.09 2.85
C ASN A 120 -19.40 -6.58 2.74
N LEU A 121 -19.04 -7.21 3.85
CA LEU A 121 -18.80 -8.65 3.92
C LEU A 121 -19.85 -9.29 4.81
N LYS A 122 -20.79 -10.01 4.18
CA LYS A 122 -21.88 -10.74 4.85
C LYS A 122 -22.68 -9.89 5.86
N GLY A 123 -22.94 -8.62 5.51
CA GLY A 123 -23.73 -7.70 6.35
C GLY A 123 -22.90 -6.87 7.32
N VAL A 124 -21.57 -7.02 7.32
CA VAL A 124 -20.66 -6.22 8.14
C VAL A 124 -19.91 -5.26 7.23
N MET A 125 -20.00 -3.97 7.52
CA MET A 125 -19.27 -2.94 6.79
C MET A 125 -17.85 -2.81 7.34
N TYR A 126 -16.86 -2.90 6.46
CA TYR A 126 -15.44 -2.71 6.75
C TYR A 126 -14.93 -1.49 5.99
N ARG A 127 -14.27 -0.56 6.66
CA ARG A 127 -13.57 0.54 5.99
C ARG A 127 -12.11 0.19 5.81
N MET A 128 -11.63 0.29 4.58
CA MET A 128 -10.25 0.08 4.21
C MET A 128 -9.44 1.36 4.45
N SER A 129 -8.22 1.20 4.97
CA SER A 129 -7.18 2.21 4.86
C SER A 129 -5.92 1.60 4.26
N ALA A 130 -5.20 2.40 3.49
CA ALA A 130 -4.02 2.00 2.74
C ALA A 130 -2.87 2.95 3.01
N GLU A 131 -1.67 2.42 3.17
CA GLU A 131 -0.46 3.23 3.34
C GLU A 131 0.72 2.69 2.52
N ILE A 132 1.65 3.59 2.21
CA ILE A 132 2.95 3.27 1.66
C ILE A 132 3.91 3.11 2.86
N PRO A 133 4.46 1.92 3.11
CA PRO A 133 5.44 1.76 4.19
C PRO A 133 6.69 2.57 3.89
N ALA A 134 7.29 3.14 4.94
CA ALA A 134 8.47 3.99 4.83
C ALA A 134 9.67 3.29 4.16
N SER A 135 9.78 1.97 4.32
CA SER A 135 10.79 1.14 3.66
C SER A 135 10.72 1.18 2.15
N ASP A 136 9.52 1.45 1.60
CA ASP A 136 9.31 1.46 0.18
C ASP A 136 9.27 2.89 -0.41
N ASP A 137 9.51 3.92 0.41
CA ASP A 137 9.73 5.30 -0.06
C ASP A 137 11.23 5.57 -0.12
N PHE A 138 11.86 5.11 -1.20
CA PHE A 138 13.30 5.27 -1.41
C PHE A 138 13.75 6.74 -1.32
N MET A 139 12.94 7.67 -1.83
CA MET A 139 13.31 9.09 -1.85
C MET A 139 13.25 9.70 -0.45
N ALA A 140 12.20 9.41 0.32
CA ALA A 140 12.13 9.83 1.72
C ALA A 140 13.25 9.17 2.55
N MET A 141 13.50 7.88 2.33
CA MET A 141 14.57 7.15 3.03
C MET A 141 15.94 7.75 2.68
N LYS A 142 16.25 7.94 1.40
CA LYS A 142 17.50 8.53 0.92
C LYS A 142 17.71 9.92 1.51
N LYS A 143 16.69 10.77 1.47
CA LYS A 143 16.74 12.11 2.06
C LYS A 143 17.01 12.05 3.56
N SER A 144 16.33 11.15 4.29
CA SER A 144 16.54 11.00 5.75
C SER A 144 17.98 10.60 6.09
N TRP A 145 18.61 9.78 5.24
CA TRP A 145 20.03 9.42 5.37
C TRP A 145 20.95 10.59 5.04
N GLU A 146 20.71 11.31 3.94
CA GLU A 146 21.49 12.50 3.56
C GLU A 146 21.44 13.58 4.66
N ASP A 147 20.24 13.85 5.19
CA ASP A 147 20.03 14.82 6.27
C ASP A 147 20.75 14.38 7.56
N PHE A 148 20.68 13.09 7.91
CA PHE A 148 21.38 12.53 9.08
C PHE A 148 22.89 12.71 8.96
N TYR A 149 23.51 12.30 7.85
CA TYR A 149 24.96 12.41 7.68
C TYR A 149 25.44 13.85 7.52
N ALA A 150 24.66 14.72 6.87
CA ALA A 150 24.96 16.15 6.84
C ALA A 150 25.04 16.69 8.29
N SER A 151 24.06 16.35 9.13
CA SER A 151 24.02 16.79 10.53
C SER A 151 25.19 16.23 11.37
N GLU A 152 25.61 14.98 11.17
CA GLU A 152 26.79 14.41 11.84
C GLU A 152 28.09 15.10 11.41
N LEU A 153 28.25 15.40 10.12
CA LEU A 153 29.42 16.12 9.60
C LEU A 153 29.49 17.56 10.15
N PHE A 154 28.35 18.25 10.24
CA PHE A 154 28.27 19.57 10.87
C PHE A 154 28.58 19.54 12.37
N SER A 155 28.07 18.55 13.10
CA SER A 155 28.38 18.34 14.53
C SER A 155 29.87 18.07 14.75
N THR A 156 30.46 17.23 13.89
CA THR A 156 31.88 16.87 13.95
C THR A 156 32.76 18.08 13.66
N SER A 157 32.45 18.90 12.63
CA SER A 157 33.27 20.08 12.29
C SER A 157 33.23 21.17 13.37
N MET A 158 32.08 21.36 14.04
CA MET A 158 31.93 22.29 15.17
C MET A 158 32.73 21.85 16.41
N GLY A 159 32.97 20.54 16.60
CA GLY A 159 33.81 20.02 17.68
C GLY A 159 35.29 20.43 17.57
N TRP A 160 35.78 20.73 16.36
CA TRP A 160 37.17 21.19 16.14
C TRP A 160 37.37 22.70 16.37
N PHE A 161 36.29 23.49 16.42
CA PHE A 161 36.36 24.94 16.64
C PHE A 161 36.19 25.35 18.11
N LEU A 162 35.98 24.38 19.01
CA LEU A 162 35.78 24.62 20.46
C LEU A 162 37.03 24.27 21.31
N TYR A 163 38.20 24.17 20.69
CA TYR A 163 39.50 24.05 21.36
C TYR A 163 40.50 25.10 20.88
#